data_AF-A0A7X7FLJ7-F1
#
_entry.id   AF-A0A7X7FLJ7-F1
#
_cell.length_a   1.000
_cell.length_b   1.000
_cell.length_c   1.000
_cell.angle_alpha   90.00
_cell.angle_beta   90.00
_cell.angle_gamma   90.00
#
_symmetry.space_group_name_H-M   'P 1'
#
loop_
_entity.id
_entity.type
_entity.pdbx_description
1 polymer ?
#
loop_
_entity_poly.entity_id
_entity_poly.type
_entity_poly.pdbx_seq_one_letter_code
_entity_poly.pdbx_strand_id
1 'polypeptide(L)' 'MGGDIDPEVYLDHAGRRVYFCCEPCKDKFKADPAKYLAKLDAELSGATKSAS' A
#
# COMPACT_ATOMS: atom_id res chain seq x y z
N MET A 1 17.06 10.42 -3.78
CA MET A 1 15.92 10.46 -4.72
C MET A 1 14.78 9.67 -4.08
N GLY A 2 13.96 10.34 -3.30
CA GLY A 2 12.77 9.78 -2.66
C GLY A 2 11.83 10.95 -2.50
N GLY A 3 11.11 11.26 -3.59
CA GLY A 3 10.10 12.31 -3.57
C GLY A 3 9.01 11.90 -2.59
N ASP A 4 8.60 12.86 -1.77
CA ASP A 4 7.58 12.75 -0.75
C ASP A 4 6.41 11.86 -1.19
N ILE A 5 6.03 10.92 -0.34
CA ILE A 5 4.80 10.13 -0.53
C ILE A 5 3.65 11.11 -0.55
N ASP A 6 2.80 11.03 -1.57
CA ASP A 6 1.68 11.94 -1.73
C ASP A 6 0.51 11.42 -0.88
N PRO A 7 0.18 12.06 0.25
CA PRO A 7 -0.79 11.52 1.20
C PRO A 7 -2.21 11.51 0.63
N GLU A 8 -2.46 12.28 -0.44
CA GLU A 8 -3.73 12.32 -1.16
C GLU A 8 -3.88 11.11 -2.10
N VAL A 9 -2.76 10.53 -2.55
CA VAL A 9 -2.77 9.33 -3.39
C VAL A 9 -2.70 8.08 -2.52
N TYR A 10 -3.86 7.63 -2.05
CA TYR A 10 -3.99 6.40 -1.28
C TYR A 10 -5.01 5.42 -1.88
N LEU A 11 -4.92 4.17 -1.43
CA LEU A 11 -5.89 3.11 -1.69
C LEU A 11 -6.15 2.34 -0.39
N ASP A 12 -7.42 2.24 -0.01
CA ASP A 12 -7.86 1.36 1.06
C ASP A 12 -8.16 -0.03 0.48
N HIS A 13 -7.48 -1.06 0.98
CA HIS A 13 -7.67 -2.45 0.56
C HIS A 13 -7.57 -3.41 1.76
N ALA A 14 -8.58 -4.27 1.94
CA ALA A 14 -8.66 -5.23 3.04
C ALA A 14 -8.48 -4.59 4.44
N GLY A 15 -9.03 -3.39 4.64
CA GLY A 15 -8.92 -2.64 5.89
C GLY A 15 -7.54 -1.97 6.13
N ARG A 16 -6.68 -1.95 5.11
CA ARG A 16 -5.36 -1.32 5.14
C ARG A 16 -5.29 -0.17 4.15
N ARG A 17 -4.76 0.98 4.59
CA ARG A 17 -4.51 2.13 3.72
C ARG A 17 -3.08 2.10 3.20
N VAL A 18 -2.92 2.08 1.88
CA VAL A 18 -1.63 2.14 1.20
C VAL A 18 -1.47 3.50 0.53
N TYR A 19 -0.36 4.19 0.81
CA TYR A 19 -0.04 5.49 0.22
C TYR A 19 0.97 5.34 -0.93
N PHE A 20 0.86 6.20 -1.93
CA PHE A 20 1.69 6.17 -3.12
C PHE A 20 2.30 7.56 -3.36
N CYS A 21 3.46 7.62 -4.02
CA CYS A 21 4.08 8.89 -4.38
C CYS A 21 3.40 9.59 -5.57
N CYS A 22 2.54 8.90 -6.33
CA CYS A 22 1.83 9.46 -7.49
C CYS A 22 0.72 8.52 -8.00
N GLU A 23 -0.24 9.06 -8.77
CA GLU A 23 -1.32 8.28 -9.41
C GLU A 23 -0.83 7.07 -10.23
N PRO A 24 0.21 7.16 -11.08
CA PRO A 24 0.65 5.99 -11.84
C PRO A 24 1.22 4.86 -10.97
N CYS A 25 1.77 5.18 -9.78
CA CYS A 25 2.15 4.16 -8.80
C CYS A 25 0.92 3.45 -8.21
N LYS A 26 -0.16 4.21 -7.94
CA LYS A 26 -1.44 3.66 -7.51
C LYS A 26 -2.11 2.80 -8.59
N ASP A 27 -2.09 3.21 -9.86
CA ASP A 27 -2.67 2.41 -10.95
C ASP A 27 -1.90 1.11 -11.20
N LYS A 28 -0.57 1.15 -11.11
CA LYS A 28 0.23 -0.09 -11.13
C LYS A 28 -0.13 -1.04 -10.00
N PHE A 29 -0.38 -0.51 -8.81
CA PHE A 29 -0.86 -1.31 -7.68
C PHE A 29 -2.27 -1.87 -7.94
N LYS A 30 -3.17 -1.09 -8.54
CA LYS A 30 -4.54 -1.53 -8.89
C LYS A 30 -4.57 -2.62 -9.97
N ALA A 31 -3.58 -2.67 -10.86
CA ALA A 31 -3.48 -3.71 -11.87
C ALA A 31 -3.23 -5.09 -11.24
N ASP A 32 -2.37 -5.15 -10.21
CA ASP A 32 -1.99 -6.41 -9.55
C ASP A 32 -1.91 -6.28 -8.01
N PRO A 33 -3.01 -5.90 -7.34
CA PRO A 33 -2.97 -5.61 -5.91
C PRO A 33 -2.59 -6.86 -5.13
N ALA A 34 -3.04 -8.05 -5.54
CA ALA A 34 -2.72 -9.32 -4.89
C ALA A 34 -1.22 -9.60 -4.82
N LYS A 35 -0.45 -9.25 -5.86
CA LYS A 35 1.01 -9.46 -5.91
C LYS A 35 1.73 -8.55 -4.90
N TYR A 36 1.35 -7.28 -4.88
CA TYR A 36 1.93 -6.31 -3.96
C TYR A 36 1.47 -6.55 -2.53
N LEU A 37 0.21 -6.89 -2.33
CA LEU A 37 -0.34 -7.26 -1.03
C LEU A 37 0.27 -8.53 -0.50
N ALA A 38 0.51 -9.58 -1.30
CA ALA A 38 1.19 -10.78 -0.82
C ALA A 38 2.61 -10.47 -0.31
N LYS A 39 3.32 -9.56 -0.99
CA LYS A 39 4.62 -9.08 -0.54
C LYS A 39 4.51 -8.22 0.73
N LEU A 40 3.56 -7.30 0.76
CA LEU A 40 3.28 -6.47 1.93
C LEU A 40 2.82 -7.32 3.11
N ASP A 41 2.02 -8.36 2.91
CA ASP A 41 1.56 -9.28 3.94
C ASP A 41 2.72 -10.11 4.47
N ALA A 42 3.61 -10.59 3.59
CA ALA A 42 4.84 -11.28 3.99
C ALA A 42 5.79 -10.37 4.81
N GLU A 43 5.84 -9.06 4.51
CA GLU A 43 6.68 -8.11 5.26
C GLU A 43 5.96 -7.51 6.49
N LEU A 44 4.64 -7.36 6.47
CA LEU A 44 3.80 -6.82 7.55
C LEU A 44 3.29 -7.90 8.52
N SER A 45 3.37 -9.20 8.18
CA SER A 45 2.98 -10.28 9.10
C SER A 45 3.83 -10.30 10.38
N GLY A 46 4.93 -9.55 10.42
CA GLY A 46 5.71 -9.28 11.63
C GLY A 46 5.36 -7.99 12.39
N ALA A 47 4.61 -7.06 11.79
CA ALA A 47 4.33 -5.73 12.32
C ALA A 47 2.82 -5.52 12.55
N THR A 48 2.32 -6.18 13.60
CA THR A 48 1.22 -5.70 14.47
C THR A 48 -0.06 -5.23 13.79
N LYS A 49 -1.02 -6.15 13.73
CA LYS A 49 -2.42 -5.96 14.13
C LYS A 49 -2.58 -4.82 15.16
N SER A 50 -3.20 -3.71 14.78
CA SER A 50 -3.88 -2.79 15.70
C SER A 50 -5.34 -2.72 15.27
N ALA A 51 -6.09 -3.73 15.66
CA ALA A 51 -7.53 -3.62 15.85
C ALA A 51 -7.71 -3.65 17.37
N SER A 52 -8.03 -2.48 17.93
CA SER A 52 -8.70 -2.37 19.25
C SER A 52 -10.10 -2.93 19.17
#